data_AF-A0A2S8JDR2-F1
#
_entry.id   AF-A0A2S8JDR2-F1
#
_cell.length_a   1.000
_cell.length_b   1.000
_cell.length_c   1.000
_cell.angle_alpha   90.00
_cell.angle_beta   90.00
_cell.angle_gamma   90.00
#
_symmetry.space_group_name_H-M   'P 1'
#
loop_
_entity.id
_entity.type
_entity.pdbx_description
1 polymer ?
#
loop_
_entity_poly.entity_id
_entity_poly.type
_entity_poly.pdbx_seq_one_letter_code
_entity_poly.pdbx_strand_id
1 'polypeptide(L)'
;MVCGAFAVVADADQLSALVVVAATVLGVTGYTWFAATRSGSEPGRPGTVHRVRQQHRLTSRSWIEVREEPGSLWIPVFFDPVLITLPTPTAATVHGVGRRRVVVWVGRRLLPSGRARRSEPAGRLIDNPSRPDPDGPLRARVAARPVRRLVLDAQFAVAAPFVGALWVYVAGGGVPAFAGATCVAAAVAVWLAAVRGSDPS
;
A
#
# COMPACT_ATOMS: atom_id res chain seq x y z
N MET A 1 -3.87 1.16 18.31
CA MET A 1 -4.49 0.19 19.23
C MET A 1 -3.51 -0.84 19.76
N VAL A 2 -2.79 -1.59 18.91
CA VAL A 2 -1.88 -2.67 19.39
C VAL A 2 -0.82 -2.18 20.37
N CYS A 3 -0.08 -1.10 20.06
CA CYS A 3 0.92 -0.59 21.00
C CYS A 3 0.33 -0.11 22.34
N GLY A 4 -0.88 0.47 22.31
CA GLY A 4 -1.56 0.94 23.53
C GLY A 4 -2.02 -0.19 24.44
N ALA A 5 -2.39 -1.35 23.87
CA ALA A 5 -2.78 -2.52 24.64
C ALA A 5 -1.61 -3.11 25.46
N PHE A 6 -0.39 -3.07 24.90
CA PHE A 6 0.81 -3.58 25.59
C PHE A 6 1.52 -2.55 26.46
N ALA A 7 1.22 -1.25 26.29
CA ALA A 7 1.79 -0.20 27.14
C ALA A 7 1.45 -0.37 28.63
N VAL A 8 0.31 -1.00 28.96
CA VAL A 8 -0.15 -1.18 30.35
C VAL A 8 0.70 -2.21 31.12
N VAL A 9 1.37 -3.11 30.41
CA VAL A 9 2.19 -4.19 30.99
C VAL A 9 3.68 -4.02 30.67
N ALA A 10 4.05 -2.91 30.01
CA ALA A 10 5.41 -2.64 29.57
C ALA A 10 6.26 -2.04 30.68
N ASP A 11 7.51 -2.49 30.79
CA ASP A 11 8.54 -1.76 31.50
C ASP A 11 8.97 -0.50 30.71
N ALA A 12 9.87 0.32 31.27
CA ALA A 12 10.28 1.58 30.67
C ALA A 12 10.95 1.41 29.29
N ASP A 13 11.73 0.34 29.09
CA ASP A 13 12.43 0.06 27.83
C ASP A 13 11.43 -0.41 26.77
N GLN A 14 10.52 -1.30 27.15
CA GLN A 14 9.43 -1.77 26.28
C GLN A 14 8.48 -0.63 25.89
N LEU A 15 8.13 0.26 26.83
CA LEU A 15 7.31 1.44 26.56
C LEU A 15 8.01 2.36 25.55
N SER A 16 9.31 2.61 25.75
CA SER A 16 10.10 3.44 24.83
C SER A 16 10.12 2.84 23.43
N ALA A 17 10.31 1.53 23.30
CA ALA A 17 10.24 0.83 22.02
C ALA A 17 8.85 0.97 21.35
N LEU A 18 7.77 0.80 22.12
CA LEU A 18 6.40 0.98 21.62
C LEU A 18 6.14 2.40 21.11
N VAL A 19 6.64 3.42 21.82
CA VAL A 19 6.53 4.83 21.42
C VAL A 19 7.28 5.07 20.11
N VAL A 20 8.51 4.57 19.96
CA VAL A 20 9.30 4.71 18.73
C VAL A 20 8.60 4.06 17.54
N VAL A 21 8.06 2.85 17.72
CA VAL A 21 7.30 2.16 16.68
C VAL A 21 6.05 2.94 16.31
N ALA A 22 5.28 3.41 17.30
CA ALA A 22 4.07 4.20 17.07
C ALA A 22 4.38 5.51 16.33
N ALA A 23 5.40 6.25 16.76
CA ALA A 23 5.84 7.48 16.12
C ALA A 23 6.29 7.24 14.67
N THR A 24 7.01 6.15 14.41
CA THR A 24 7.44 5.77 13.05
C THR A 24 6.23 5.46 12.16
N VAL A 25 5.29 4.65 12.66
CA VAL A 25 4.07 4.28 11.93
C VAL A 25 3.25 5.53 11.60
N LEU A 26 3.03 6.41 12.58
CA LEU A 26 2.27 7.65 12.40
C LEU A 26 2.99 8.62 11.47
N GLY A 27 4.30 8.81 11.62
CA GLY A 27 5.10 9.72 10.79
C GLY A 27 5.12 9.28 9.33
N VAL A 28 5.37 7.99 9.05
CA VAL A 28 5.36 7.46 7.69
C VAL A 28 3.94 7.47 7.10
N THR A 29 2.91 7.14 7.88
CA THR A 29 1.51 7.20 7.41
C THR A 29 1.10 8.64 7.08
N GLY A 30 1.40 9.59 7.98
CA GLY A 30 1.13 11.01 7.77
C GLY A 30 1.85 11.57 6.55
N TYR A 31 3.16 11.27 6.41
CA TYR A 31 3.92 11.67 5.24
C TYR A 31 3.38 11.07 3.94
N THR A 32 3.06 9.77 3.93
CA THR A 32 2.55 9.10 2.72
C THR A 32 1.18 9.61 2.32
N TRP A 33 0.30 9.85 3.30
CA TRP A 33 -1.01 10.45 3.08
C TRP A 33 -0.88 11.88 2.55
N PHE A 34 -0.14 12.74 3.23
CA PHE A 34 0.11 14.13 2.80
C PHE A 34 0.69 14.19 1.39
N ALA A 35 1.70 13.37 1.09
CA ALA A 35 2.32 13.33 -0.24
C ALA A 35 1.38 12.76 -1.31
N ALA A 36 0.42 11.90 -0.95
CA ALA A 36 -0.56 11.35 -1.89
C ALA A 36 -1.72 12.31 -2.16
N THR A 37 -2.12 13.11 -1.17
CA THR A 37 -3.27 14.03 -1.24
C THR A 37 -2.90 15.45 -1.67
N ARG A 38 -1.62 15.83 -1.64
CA ARG A 38 -1.16 17.14 -2.13
C ARG A 38 -1.63 17.37 -3.57
N SER A 39 -2.32 18.48 -3.84
CA SER A 39 -2.77 18.81 -5.20
C SER A 39 -1.59 19.22 -6.08
N GLY A 40 -1.67 18.87 -7.36
CA GLY A 40 -0.72 19.35 -8.36
C GLY A 40 -0.95 20.82 -8.65
N SER A 41 0.13 21.60 -8.65
CA SER A 41 0.11 22.98 -9.14
C SER A 41 0.27 23.05 -10.66
N GLU A 42 0.69 21.94 -11.30
CA GLU A 42 0.91 21.88 -12.73
C GLU A 42 -0.40 21.59 -13.49
N PRO A 43 -0.59 22.22 -14.67
CA PRO A 43 -1.68 21.88 -15.58
C PRO A 43 -1.70 20.38 -15.89
N GLY A 44 -2.87 19.76 -15.80
CA GLY A 44 -3.04 18.35 -16.13
C GLY A 44 -2.77 18.10 -17.60
N ARG A 45 -2.03 17.04 -17.92
CA ARG A 45 -1.81 16.59 -19.29
C ARG A 45 -2.76 15.43 -19.61
N PRO A 46 -3.51 15.47 -20.72
CA PRO A 46 -4.28 14.32 -21.16
C PRO A 46 -3.32 13.21 -21.59
N GLY A 47 -3.65 11.96 -21.24
CA GLY A 47 -2.85 10.80 -21.60
C GLY A 47 -3.69 9.52 -21.63
N THR A 48 -3.19 8.53 -22.37
CA THR A 48 -3.77 7.20 -22.39
C THR A 48 -3.14 6.37 -21.28
N VAL A 49 -3.99 5.83 -20.41
CA VAL A 49 -3.57 5.06 -19.24
C VAL A 49 -4.03 3.62 -19.31
N HIS A 50 -3.18 2.73 -18.81
CA HIS A 50 -3.45 1.31 -18.65
C HIS A 50 -3.35 0.97 -17.16
N ARG A 51 -4.36 0.27 -16.62
CA ARG A 51 -4.20 -0.31 -15.29
C ARG A 51 -3.46 -1.64 -15.42
N VAL A 52 -2.39 -1.76 -14.65
CA VAL A 52 -1.59 -2.97 -14.54
C VAL A 52 -1.53 -3.41 -13.09
N ARG A 53 -1.92 -4.65 -12.80
CA ARG A 53 -1.68 -5.29 -11.51
C ARG A 53 -0.36 -6.05 -11.56
N GLN A 54 0.58 -5.66 -10.71
CA GLN A 54 1.87 -6.32 -10.55
C GLN A 54 1.78 -7.38 -9.46
N GLN A 55 2.23 -8.60 -9.75
CA GLN A 55 2.46 -9.65 -8.76
C GLN A 55 3.95 -9.96 -8.67
N HIS A 56 4.53 -9.74 -7.49
CA HIS A 56 5.94 -10.01 -7.22
C HIS A 56 6.10 -10.60 -5.81
N ARG A 57 6.57 -11.86 -5.74
CA ARG A 57 6.67 -12.62 -4.48
C ARG A 57 5.31 -12.65 -3.75
N LEU A 58 5.30 -12.32 -2.47
CA LEU A 58 4.10 -12.23 -1.63
C LEU A 58 3.39 -10.86 -1.71
N THR A 59 3.71 -10.05 -2.72
CA THR A 59 3.10 -8.72 -2.88
C THR A 59 2.37 -8.60 -4.20
N SER A 60 1.18 -8.01 -4.13
CA SER A 60 0.41 -7.54 -5.27
C SER A 60 0.27 -6.02 -5.17
N ARG A 61 0.44 -5.28 -6.27
CA ARG A 61 0.33 -3.81 -6.31
C ARG A 61 -0.35 -3.33 -7.58
N SER A 62 -1.10 -2.24 -7.45
CA SER A 62 -1.68 -1.54 -8.59
C SER A 62 -0.69 -0.52 -9.16
N TRP A 63 -0.57 -0.53 -10.47
CA TRP A 63 0.18 0.44 -11.26
C TRP A 63 -0.71 1.04 -12.34
N ILE A 64 -0.45 2.29 -12.66
CA ILE A 64 -0.94 2.94 -13.86
C ILE A 64 0.24 3.13 -14.80
N GLU A 65 0.18 2.50 -15.96
CA GLU A 65 1.08 2.79 -17.06
C GLU A 65 0.49 3.94 -17.87
N VAL A 66 1.25 5.03 -18.00
CA VAL A 66 0.95 6.11 -18.93
C VAL A 66 1.89 5.94 -20.11
N ARG A 67 1.35 5.70 -21.29
CA ARG A 67 2.17 5.66 -22.51
C ARG A 67 2.50 7.08 -22.93
N GLU A 68 3.74 7.49 -22.70
CA GLU A 68 4.31 8.75 -23.18
C GLU A 68 5.42 8.44 -24.18
N GLU A 69 5.67 9.30 -25.16
CA GLU A 69 6.92 9.24 -25.94
C GLU A 69 8.02 9.98 -25.18
N PRO A 70 9.25 9.44 -25.07
CA PRO A 70 9.80 8.26 -25.74
C PRO A 70 9.66 6.93 -24.96
N GLY A 71 8.88 6.85 -23.89
CA GLY A 71 8.67 5.60 -23.15
C GLY A 71 7.62 5.68 -22.03
N SER A 72 7.19 4.51 -21.57
CA SER A 72 6.12 4.39 -20.57
C SER A 72 6.50 4.93 -19.19
N LEU A 73 5.57 5.66 -18.57
CA LEU A 73 5.67 6.14 -17.21
C LEU A 73 4.80 5.27 -16.29
N TRP A 74 5.44 4.63 -15.32
CA TRP A 74 4.82 3.72 -14.37
C TRP A 74 4.54 4.44 -13.04
N ILE A 75 3.27 4.58 -12.70
CA ILE A 75 2.81 5.29 -11.50
C ILE A 75 2.20 4.27 -10.53
N PRO A 76 2.84 3.99 -9.37
CA PRO A 76 2.26 3.11 -8.37
C PRO A 76 1.12 3.84 -7.65
N VAL A 77 -0.04 3.20 -7.54
CA VAL A 77 -1.24 3.77 -6.90
C VAL A 77 -1.69 2.92 -5.72
N PHE A 78 -2.35 3.55 -4.75
CA PHE A 78 -3.09 2.81 -3.73
C PHE A 78 -4.28 2.10 -4.39
N PHE A 79 -4.63 0.93 -3.86
CA PHE A 79 -5.83 0.24 -4.31
C PHE A 79 -7.07 1.10 -4.06
N ASP A 80 -7.79 1.40 -5.13
CA ASP A 80 -9.16 1.88 -5.13
C ASP A 80 -10.00 0.82 -5.87
N PRO A 81 -11.13 0.34 -5.33
CA PRO A 81 -11.99 -0.63 -6.01
C PRO A 81 -12.38 -0.24 -7.43
N VAL A 82 -12.42 1.06 -7.73
CA VAL A 82 -12.69 1.58 -9.08
C VAL A 82 -11.66 1.15 -10.12
N LEU A 83 -10.44 0.83 -9.69
CA LEU A 83 -9.38 0.32 -10.56
C LEU A 83 -9.79 -1.00 -11.22
N ILE A 84 -10.58 -1.85 -10.54
CA ILE A 84 -11.07 -3.11 -11.11
C ILE A 84 -12.02 -2.89 -12.28
N THR A 85 -12.74 -1.77 -12.28
CA THR A 85 -13.68 -1.41 -13.33
C THR A 85 -13.06 -0.58 -14.45
N LEU A 86 -11.79 -0.15 -14.31
CA LEU A 86 -11.13 0.72 -15.28
C LEU A 86 -10.78 -0.05 -16.57
N PRO A 87 -11.41 0.24 -17.73
CA PRO A 87 -11.05 -0.40 -18.98
C PRO A 87 -9.64 0.00 -19.39
N THR A 88 -8.93 -0.87 -20.10
CA THR A 88 -7.54 -0.61 -20.51
C THR A 88 -7.39 -0.82 -22.03
N PRO A 89 -7.07 0.22 -22.83
CA PRO A 89 -6.70 1.60 -22.47
C PRO A 89 -7.88 2.52 -22.12
N THR A 90 -7.60 3.61 -21.39
CA THR A 90 -8.57 4.68 -21.08
C THR A 90 -7.92 6.06 -21.08
N ALA A 91 -8.66 7.11 -21.44
CA ALA A 91 -8.20 8.49 -21.33
C ALA A 91 -8.28 9.00 -19.87
N ALA A 92 -7.21 9.62 -19.39
CA ALA A 92 -7.15 10.25 -18.07
C ALA A 92 -6.26 11.51 -18.11
N THR A 93 -6.37 12.36 -17.09
CA THR A 93 -5.46 13.49 -16.92
C THR A 93 -4.40 13.19 -15.87
N VAL A 94 -3.15 13.44 -16.22
CA VAL A 94 -2.00 13.21 -15.36
C VAL A 94 -1.47 14.55 -14.86
N HIS A 95 -1.38 14.70 -13.55
CA HIS A 95 -0.91 15.92 -12.88
C HIS A 95 0.44 15.67 -12.22
N GLY A 96 1.37 16.61 -12.39
CA GLY A 96 2.62 16.66 -11.64
C GLY A 96 2.40 17.17 -10.22
N VAL A 97 2.88 16.42 -9.22
CA VAL A 97 2.87 16.84 -7.81
C VAL A 97 4.26 16.62 -7.22
N GLY A 98 5.18 17.55 -7.49
CA GLY A 98 6.60 17.41 -7.12
C GLY A 98 7.19 16.12 -7.71
N ARG A 99 7.62 15.19 -6.83
CA ARG A 99 8.20 13.88 -7.23
C ARG A 99 7.16 12.78 -7.48
N ARG A 100 5.87 13.05 -7.32
CA ARG A 100 4.78 12.10 -7.59
C ARG A 100 3.97 12.55 -8.80
N ARG A 101 3.17 11.63 -9.31
CA ARG A 101 2.22 11.84 -10.40
C ARG A 101 0.86 11.39 -9.91
N VAL A 102 -0.17 12.18 -10.20
CA VAL A 102 -1.54 11.90 -9.82
C VAL A 102 -2.33 11.69 -11.09
N VAL A 103 -3.10 10.61 -11.15
CA VAL A 103 -3.97 10.33 -12.30
C VAL A 103 -5.40 10.64 -11.90
N VAL A 104 -6.10 11.41 -12.73
CA VAL A 104 -7.51 11.73 -12.54
C VAL A 104 -8.29 11.12 -13.70
N TRP A 105 -9.24 10.26 -13.37
CA TRP A 105 -10.09 9.56 -14.32
C TRP A 105 -11.55 9.82 -13.97
N VAL A 106 -12.30 10.43 -14.89
CA VAL A 106 -13.72 10.82 -14.69
C VAL A 106 -13.90 11.61 -13.38
N GLY A 107 -13.03 12.59 -13.14
CA GLY A 107 -13.03 13.38 -11.91
C GLY A 107 -12.56 12.65 -10.64
N ARG A 108 -12.33 11.34 -10.70
CA ARG A 108 -11.85 10.54 -9.56
C ARG A 108 -10.32 10.49 -9.55
N ARG A 109 -9.75 10.86 -8.42
CA ARG A 109 -8.30 10.93 -8.24
C ARG A 109 -7.75 9.59 -7.76
N LEU A 110 -6.87 8.99 -8.54
CA LEU A 110 -6.09 7.82 -8.16
C LEU A 110 -4.87 8.27 -7.36
N LEU A 111 -4.83 7.89 -6.08
CA LEU A 111 -3.81 8.35 -5.15
C LEU A 111 -2.50 7.58 -5.35
N PRO A 112 -1.36 8.25 -5.58
CA PRO A 112 -0.09 7.58 -5.77
C PRO A 112 0.43 6.99 -4.46
N SER A 113 0.80 5.71 -4.48
CA SER A 113 1.44 5.01 -3.35
C SER A 113 2.95 5.20 -3.33
N GLY A 114 3.53 5.80 -4.38
CA GLY A 114 4.97 6.01 -4.48
C GLY A 114 5.39 7.01 -5.57
N ARG A 115 6.68 7.00 -5.90
CA ARG A 115 7.25 7.80 -7.00
C ARG A 115 6.99 7.12 -8.34
N ALA A 116 6.69 7.92 -9.35
CA ALA A 116 6.62 7.44 -10.73
C ALA A 116 8.00 6.97 -11.22
N ARG A 117 8.02 6.00 -12.13
CA ARG A 117 9.24 5.37 -12.65
C ARG A 117 9.17 5.24 -14.16
N ARG A 118 10.32 5.26 -14.82
CA ARG A 118 10.43 4.99 -16.27
C ARG A 118 10.78 3.54 -16.60
N SER A 119 11.09 2.75 -15.58
CA SER A 119 11.33 1.32 -15.71
C SER A 119 10.09 0.52 -15.36
N GLU A 120 9.89 -0.56 -16.09
CA GLU A 120 8.82 -1.52 -15.85
C GLU A 120 8.96 -2.16 -14.46
N PRO A 121 7.85 -2.29 -13.70
CA PRO A 121 7.87 -2.95 -12.40
C PRO A 121 8.19 -4.45 -12.55
N ALA A 122 9.09 -4.96 -11.70
CA ALA A 122 9.50 -6.36 -11.75
C ALA A 122 8.36 -7.35 -11.41
N GLY A 123 8.45 -8.58 -11.91
CA GLY A 123 7.48 -9.64 -11.65
C GLY A 123 6.43 -9.77 -12.75
N ARG A 124 5.32 -10.44 -12.44
CA ARG A 124 4.26 -10.69 -13.42
C ARG A 124 3.32 -9.49 -13.49
N LEU A 125 3.12 -8.96 -14.69
CA LEU A 125 2.16 -7.90 -14.96
C LEU A 125 0.87 -8.48 -15.53
N ILE A 126 -0.26 -7.98 -15.03
CA ILE A 126 -1.59 -8.43 -15.39
C ILE A 126 -2.42 -7.20 -15.73
N ASP A 127 -2.78 -7.07 -17.00
CA ASP A 127 -3.60 -5.96 -17.48
C ASP A 127 -5.07 -6.16 -17.18
N ASN A 128 -5.78 -5.05 -17.10
CA ASN A 128 -7.24 -5.05 -17.06
C ASN A 128 -7.82 -5.39 -18.45
N PRO A 129 -9.08 -5.88 -18.50
CA PRO A 129 -9.76 -6.10 -19.76
C PRO A 129 -9.95 -4.79 -20.54
N SER A 130 -9.93 -4.88 -21.86
CA SER A 130 -10.12 -3.75 -22.77
C SER A 130 -11.56 -3.29 -22.89
N ARG A 131 -12.50 -4.16 -22.54
CA ARG A 131 -13.93 -3.82 -22.43
C ARG A 131 -14.33 -3.75 -20.96
N PRO A 132 -15.32 -2.91 -20.60
CA PRO A 132 -15.92 -2.94 -19.28
C PRO A 132 -16.37 -4.37 -18.95
N ASP A 133 -15.87 -4.91 -17.85
CA ASP A 133 -16.27 -6.23 -17.36
C ASP A 133 -17.65 -6.12 -16.68
N PRO A 134 -18.68 -6.86 -17.14
CA PRO A 134 -19.98 -6.91 -16.48
C PRO A 134 -19.88 -7.29 -15.00
N ASP A 135 -18.94 -8.16 -14.63
CA ASP A 135 -18.72 -8.60 -13.24
C ASP A 135 -17.77 -7.69 -12.46
N GLY A 136 -17.22 -6.65 -13.10
CA GLY A 136 -16.28 -5.70 -12.52
C GLY A 136 -16.76 -5.07 -11.20
N PRO A 137 -18.01 -4.57 -11.11
CA PRO A 137 -18.55 -4.02 -9.87
C PRO A 137 -18.66 -5.05 -8.73
N LEU A 138 -18.99 -6.31 -9.04
CA LEU A 138 -19.05 -7.39 -8.05
C LEU A 138 -17.64 -7.68 -7.51
N ARG A 139 -16.65 -7.85 -8.41
CA ARG A 139 -15.25 -8.08 -8.05
C ARG A 139 -14.67 -6.92 -7.24
N ALA A 140 -15.03 -5.69 -7.59
CA ALA A 140 -14.66 -4.49 -6.84
C ALA A 140 -15.18 -4.53 -5.39
N ARG A 141 -16.43 -4.91 -5.17
CA ARG A 141 -17.02 -5.05 -3.83
C ARG A 141 -16.34 -6.15 -3.02
N VAL A 142 -16.02 -7.29 -3.63
CA VAL A 142 -15.30 -8.39 -2.96
C VAL A 142 -13.89 -7.97 -2.58
N ALA A 143 -13.18 -7.30 -3.47
CA ALA A 143 -11.81 -6.82 -3.23
C ALA A 143 -11.74 -5.70 -2.18
N ALA A 144 -12.79 -4.88 -2.06
CA ALA A 144 -12.89 -3.83 -1.05
C ALA A 144 -13.09 -4.34 0.38
N ARG A 145 -13.37 -5.65 0.58
CA ARG A 145 -13.66 -6.19 1.91
C ARG A 145 -12.43 -6.10 2.81
N PRO A 146 -12.56 -5.53 4.03
CA PRO A 146 -11.42 -5.35 4.93
C PRO A 146 -10.79 -6.69 5.34
N VAL A 147 -11.61 -7.73 5.51
CA VAL A 147 -11.13 -9.09 5.82
C VAL A 147 -10.22 -9.63 4.72
N ARG A 148 -10.59 -9.45 3.44
CA ARG A 148 -9.78 -9.94 2.31
C ARG A 148 -8.45 -9.22 2.25
N ARG A 149 -8.45 -7.90 2.47
CA ARG A 149 -7.23 -7.10 2.57
C ARG A 149 -6.34 -7.57 3.72
N LEU A 150 -6.92 -7.77 4.90
CA LEU A 150 -6.18 -8.24 6.08
C LEU A 150 -5.52 -9.59 5.82
N VAL A 151 -6.25 -10.56 5.24
CA VAL A 151 -5.71 -11.91 4.95
C VAL A 151 -4.52 -11.84 3.99
N LEU A 152 -4.59 -10.99 2.96
CA LEU A 152 -3.48 -10.85 1.99
C LEU A 152 -2.28 -10.10 2.57
N ASP A 153 -2.53 -9.05 3.35
CA ASP A 153 -1.46 -8.27 3.99
C ASP A 153 -0.81 -9.01 5.18
N ALA A 154 -1.53 -9.93 5.83
CA ALA A 154 -1.06 -10.71 6.97
C ALA A 154 -0.03 -11.80 6.62
N GLN A 155 0.23 -12.08 5.35
CA GLN A 155 1.24 -13.09 4.97
C GLN A 155 2.62 -12.77 5.56
N PHE A 156 2.97 -11.48 5.67
CA PHE A 156 4.23 -11.05 6.29
C PHE A 156 4.26 -11.22 7.81
N ALA A 157 3.12 -11.38 8.47
CA ALA A 157 3.04 -11.58 9.91
C ALA A 157 3.57 -12.95 10.35
N VAL A 158 3.81 -13.89 9.42
CA VAL A 158 4.46 -15.18 9.73
C VAL A 158 5.85 -15.02 10.36
N ALA A 159 6.53 -13.92 10.08
CA ALA A 159 7.84 -13.61 10.66
C ALA A 159 7.74 -13.05 12.10
N ALA A 160 6.56 -12.62 12.53
CA ALA A 160 6.38 -11.90 13.78
C ALA A 160 6.76 -12.71 15.05
N PRO A 161 6.44 -14.02 15.16
CA PRO A 161 6.86 -14.82 16.32
C PRO A 161 8.38 -14.93 16.45
N PHE A 162 9.11 -14.96 15.33
CA PHE A 162 10.57 -14.97 15.35
C PHE A 162 11.14 -13.65 15.88
N VAL A 163 10.53 -12.52 15.51
CA VAL A 163 10.86 -11.20 16.06
C VAL A 163 10.56 -11.15 17.56
N GLY A 164 9.42 -11.69 18.00
CA GLY A 164 9.07 -11.78 19.41
C GLY A 164 10.05 -12.64 20.22
N ALA A 165 10.45 -13.80 19.68
CA ALA A 165 11.45 -14.67 20.31
C ALA A 165 12.82 -13.98 20.40
N LEU A 166 13.26 -13.31 19.32
CA LEU A 166 14.50 -12.54 19.31
C LEU A 166 14.47 -11.41 20.35
N TRP A 167 13.34 -10.70 20.48
CA TRP A 167 13.19 -9.65 21.47
C TRP A 167 13.41 -10.18 22.89
N VAL A 168 12.72 -11.27 23.25
CA VAL A 168 12.87 -11.89 24.57
C VAL A 168 14.29 -12.41 24.79
N TYR A 169 14.94 -12.93 23.76
CA TYR A 169 16.34 -13.37 23.85
C TYR A 169 17.31 -12.21 24.15
N VAL A 170 17.11 -11.04 23.55
CA VAL A 170 18.04 -9.89 23.69
C VAL A 170 17.71 -8.99 24.88
N ALA A 171 16.43 -8.67 25.08
CA ALA A 171 15.97 -7.72 26.09
C ALA A 171 15.39 -8.40 27.34
N GLY A 172 15.33 -9.73 27.36
CA GLY A 172 14.66 -10.47 28.41
C GLY A 172 13.13 -10.35 28.35
N GLY A 173 12.47 -10.88 29.37
CA GLY A 173 11.01 -10.86 29.51
C GLY A 173 10.38 -12.25 29.43
N GLY A 174 9.11 -12.33 29.86
CA GLY A 174 8.34 -13.57 29.86
C GLY A 174 7.37 -13.66 28.69
N VAL A 175 6.38 -14.55 28.85
CA VAL A 175 5.27 -14.74 27.89
C VAL A 175 4.58 -13.43 27.49
N PRO A 176 4.32 -12.46 28.39
CA PRO A 176 3.71 -11.19 28.00
C PRO A 176 4.57 -10.36 27.03
N ALA A 177 5.88 -10.32 27.23
CA ALA A 177 6.81 -9.60 26.36
C ALA A 177 6.88 -10.24 24.97
N PHE A 178 6.93 -11.59 24.92
CA PHE A 178 6.85 -12.34 23.67
C PHE A 178 5.56 -12.03 22.89
N ALA A 179 4.41 -12.10 23.56
CA ALA A 179 3.11 -11.85 22.95
C ALA A 179 3.02 -10.40 22.43
N GLY A 180 3.47 -9.43 23.23
CA GLY A 180 3.51 -8.02 22.86
C GLY A 180 4.38 -7.76 21.63
N ALA A 181 5.63 -8.22 21.65
CA ALA A 181 6.55 -8.06 20.54
C ALA A 181 6.03 -8.73 19.26
N THR A 182 5.44 -9.92 19.38
CA THR A 182 4.83 -10.64 18.25
C THR A 182 3.65 -9.87 17.68
N CYS A 183 2.72 -9.40 18.51
CA CYS A 183 1.56 -8.64 18.04
C CYS A 183 1.97 -7.31 17.38
N VAL A 184 2.95 -6.60 17.94
CA VAL A 184 3.47 -5.37 17.37
C VAL A 184 4.15 -5.64 16.02
N ALA A 185 5.00 -6.66 15.94
CA ALA A 185 5.66 -7.03 14.68
C ALA A 185 4.64 -7.44 13.60
N ALA A 186 3.61 -8.21 13.95
CA ALA A 186 2.53 -8.58 13.04
C ALA A 186 1.75 -7.36 12.54
N ALA A 187 1.42 -6.43 13.43
CA ALA A 187 0.73 -5.20 13.08
C ALA A 187 1.57 -4.32 12.15
N VAL A 188 2.87 -4.19 12.42
CA VAL A 188 3.83 -3.47 11.56
C VAL A 188 3.94 -4.13 10.20
N ALA A 189 3.96 -5.46 10.12
CA ALA A 189 4.03 -6.19 8.85
C ALA A 189 2.81 -5.91 7.96
N VAL A 190 1.60 -5.99 8.52
CA VAL A 190 0.34 -5.64 7.82
C VAL A 190 0.34 -4.17 7.40
N TRP A 191 0.72 -3.27 8.31
CA TRP A 191 0.82 -1.84 8.03
C TRP A 191 1.80 -1.54 6.89
N LEU A 192 2.94 -2.22 6.85
CA LEU A 192 3.97 -2.03 5.82
C LEU A 192 3.46 -2.45 4.42
N ALA A 193 2.68 -3.53 4.34
CA ALA A 193 2.04 -3.93 3.09
C ALA A 193 1.03 -2.85 2.63
N ALA A 194 0.20 -2.36 3.55
CA ALA A 194 -0.80 -1.34 3.26
C ALA A 194 -0.18 -0.01 2.80
N VAL A 195 0.84 0.50 3.51
CA VAL A 195 1.48 1.80 3.19
C VAL A 195 2.25 1.76 1.86
N ARG A 196 2.68 0.57 1.43
CA ARG A 196 3.32 0.32 0.13
C ARG A 196 2.33 0.19 -1.03
N GLY A 197 1.03 0.26 -0.76
CA GLY A 197 -0.03 0.19 -1.77
C GLY A 197 -0.35 -1.22 -2.22
N SER A 198 -0.53 -2.15 -1.27
CA SER A 198 -1.01 -3.51 -1.58
C SER A 198 -2.34 -3.47 -2.33
N ASP A 199 -2.46 -4.34 -3.34
CA ASP A 199 -3.68 -4.53 -4.13
C ASP A 199 -4.28 -5.90 -3.80
N PRO A 200 -5.45 -5.94 -3.10
CA PRO A 200 -6.08 -7.18 -2.74
C PRO A 200 -6.76 -7.86 -3.92
N SER A 201 -7.08 -7.16 -5.02
CA SER A 201 -7.92 -7.67 -6.13
C SER A 201 -7.40 -8.97 -6.73
#